data_AF-A0A960H506-F1
#
_entry.id   AF-A0A960H506-F1
#
_cell.length_a   1.000
_cell.length_b   1.000
_cell.length_c   1.000
_cell.angle_alpha   90.00
_cell.angle_beta   90.00
_cell.angle_gamma   90.00
#
_symmetry.space_group_name_H-M   'P 1'
#
loop_
_entity.id
_entity.type
_entity.pdbx_description
1 polymer ?
#
loop_
_entity_poly.entity_id
_entity_poly.type
_entity_poly.pdbx_seq_one_letter_code
_entity_poly.pdbx_strand_id
1 'polypeptide(L)'
;IAAVNEFGSCVVAGPDAAIREFTNRCAAAGIVARRVRTSHAFHSQSMDTVLAPFAEYLSTLTLAAPRIPMLSNVTGTWMTDEEAT
;
A
#
# COMPACT_ATOMS: atom_id res chain seq x y z
N ILE A 1 6.58 -2.34 -4.49
CA ILE A 1 6.26 -0.88 -4.39
C ILE A 1 5.04 -0.79 -3.49
N ALA A 2 5.04 0.14 -2.54
CA ALA A 2 3.94 0.33 -1.59
C ALA A 2 2.90 1.34 -2.11
N ALA A 3 3.35 2.39 -2.79
CA ALA A 3 2.49 3.38 -3.44
C ALA A 3 3.21 4.03 -4.62
N VAL A 4 2.46 4.40 -5.66
CA VAL A 4 2.90 5.31 -6.71
C VAL A 4 2.07 6.58 -6.55
N ASN A 5 2.70 7.68 -6.13
CA ASN A 5 1.97 8.90 -5.77
C ASN A 5 1.82 9.83 -6.97
N GLU A 6 2.84 9.89 -7.83
CA GLU A 6 2.89 10.73 -9.02
C GLU A 6 4.04 10.27 -9.93
N PHE A 7 4.16 10.91 -11.09
CA PHE A 7 5.27 10.65 -12.00
C PHE A 7 6.61 10.93 -11.33
N GLY A 8 7.49 9.93 -11.28
CA GLY A 8 8.82 10.04 -10.66
C GLY A 8 8.83 9.95 -9.12
N SER A 9 7.69 9.72 -8.46
CA SER A 9 7.60 9.62 -7.00
C SER A 9 6.83 8.38 -6.55
N CYS A 10 7.46 7.57 -5.72
CA CYS A 10 6.86 6.36 -5.17
C CYS A 10 7.32 6.11 -3.73
N VAL A 11 6.58 5.26 -3.03
CA VAL A 11 6.97 4.71 -1.74
C VAL A 11 7.29 3.24 -1.92
N VAL A 12 8.41 2.79 -1.35
CA VAL A 12 8.75 1.38 -1.23
C VAL A 12 8.72 0.99 0.26
N ALA A 13 8.24 -0.21 0.54
CA ALA A 13 8.15 -0.76 1.88
C ALA A 13 8.59 -2.22 1.86
N GLY A 14 9.23 -2.67 2.95
CA GLY A 14 9.77 -4.00 3.11
C GLY A 14 10.68 -4.10 4.33
N PRO A 15 11.44 -5.19 4.46
CA PRO A 15 12.38 -5.40 5.56
C PRO A 15 13.41 -4.27 5.67
N ASP A 16 13.78 -3.90 6.90
CA ASP A 16 14.67 -2.76 7.15
C ASP A 16 16.01 -2.86 6.40
N ALA A 17 16.61 -4.05 6.36
CA ALA A 17 17.86 -4.29 5.64
C ALA A 17 17.72 -4.01 4.13
N ALA A 18 16.63 -4.47 3.51
CA ALA A 18 16.36 -4.25 2.10
C ALA A 18 16.08 -2.77 1.78
N ILE A 19 15.38 -2.06 2.67
CA ILE A 19 15.14 -0.62 2.53
C ILE A 19 16.44 0.18 2.66
N ARG A 20 17.33 -0.19 3.59
CA ARG A 20 18.67 0.42 3.71
C ARG A 20 19.50 0.21 2.44
N GLU A 21 19.55 -1.02 1.93
CA GLU A 21 20.26 -1.33 0.69
C GLU A 21 19.71 -0.53 -0.49
N PHE A 22 18.38 -0.50 -0.65
CA PHE A 22 17.72 0.25 -1.71
C PHE A 22 18.01 1.75 -1.61
N THR A 23 17.98 2.32 -0.39
CA THR A 23 18.30 3.73 -0.15
C THR A 23 19.74 4.06 -0.57
N ASN A 24 20.71 3.18 -0.26
CA ASN A 24 22.10 3.36 -0.68
C ASN A 24 22.25 3.32 -2.22
N ARG A 25 21.52 2.43 -2.88
CA ARG A 25 21.50 2.34 -4.35
C ARG A 25 20.90 3.61 -4.98
N CYS A 26 19.82 4.15 -4.42
CA CYS A 26 19.27 5.43 -4.85
C CYS A 26 20.30 6.55 -4.71
N ALA A 27 20.98 6.65 -3.57
CA ALA A 27 22.01 7.65 -3.33
C ALA A 27 23.17 7.55 -4.35
N ALA A 28 23.65 6.33 -4.63
CA ALA A 28 24.68 6.09 -5.65
C ALA A 28 24.24 6.51 -7.06
N ALA A 29 22.94 6.45 -7.35
CA ALA A 29 22.34 6.90 -8.60
C ALA A 29 21.92 8.38 -8.61
N GLY A 30 22.18 9.14 -7.53
CA GLY A 30 21.74 10.54 -7.42
C GLY A 30 20.22 10.72 -7.22
N ILE A 31 19.50 9.66 -6.86
CA ILE A 31 18.06 9.67 -6.60
C ILE A 31 17.81 9.97 -5.12
N VAL A 32 17.00 10.99 -4.84
CA VAL A 32 16.62 11.36 -3.47
C VAL A 32 15.67 10.32 -2.89
N ALA A 33 16.06 9.70 -1.78
CA ALA A 33 15.22 8.79 -1.00
C ALA A 33 15.17 9.25 0.47
N ARG A 34 13.97 9.29 1.04
CA ARG A 34 13.74 9.72 2.43
C ARG A 34 13.02 8.63 3.21
N ARG A 35 13.53 8.28 4.39
CA ARG A 35 12.89 7.32 5.30
C ARG A 35 11.55 7.89 5.80
N VAL A 36 10.48 7.12 5.62
CA VAL A 36 9.17 7.41 6.24
C VAL A 36 9.18 6.93 7.68
N ARG A 37 8.73 7.77 8.61
CA ARG A 37 8.58 7.43 10.04
C ARG A 37 7.27 6.69 10.23
N THR A 38 7.36 5.38 10.42
CA THR A 38 6.23 4.47 10.61
C THR A 38 6.66 3.31 11.49
N SER A 39 5.72 2.67 12.18
CA SER A 39 5.96 1.47 12.97
C SER A 39 6.09 0.20 12.11
N HIS A 40 5.43 0.17 10.95
CA HIS A 40 5.37 -1.01 10.08
C HIS A 40 5.55 -0.67 8.61
N ALA A 41 5.95 -1.67 7.82
CA ALA A 41 6.03 -1.61 6.37
C ALA A 41 4.65 -1.89 5.74
N PHE A 42 3.76 -0.90 5.75
CA PHE A 42 2.43 -1.01 5.13
C PHE A 42 2.53 -1.23 3.61
N HIS A 43 1.48 -1.83 3.02
CA HIS A 43 1.44 -2.23 1.60
C HIS A 43 2.63 -3.11 1.19
N SER A 44 3.04 -4.01 2.08
CA SER A 44 4.05 -5.03 1.84
C SER A 44 3.65 -6.34 2.51
N GLN A 45 4.42 -7.40 2.25
CA GLN A 45 4.25 -8.72 2.88
C GLN A 45 4.30 -8.69 4.42
N SER A 46 4.80 -7.61 5.02
CA SER A 46 4.70 -7.44 6.47
C SER A 46 3.25 -7.38 6.98
N MET A 47 2.27 -7.19 6.11
CA MET A 47 0.84 -7.19 6.46
C MET A 47 0.19 -8.57 6.41
N ASP A 48 0.90 -9.62 5.96
CA ASP A 48 0.29 -10.95 5.73
C ASP A 48 -0.36 -11.52 6.98
N THR A 49 0.20 -11.25 8.16
CA THR A 49 -0.31 -11.74 9.45
C THR A 49 -1.66 -11.15 9.85
N VAL A 50 -2.00 -9.95 9.35
CA VAL A 50 -3.28 -9.32 9.68
C VAL A 50 -4.39 -9.67 8.68
N LEU A 51 -4.07 -10.29 7.53
CA LEU A 51 -5.05 -10.53 6.47
C LEU A 51 -6.21 -11.43 6.92
N ALA A 52 -5.91 -12.57 7.52
CA ALA A 52 -6.93 -13.51 7.99
C ALA A 52 -7.85 -12.92 9.08
N PRO A 53 -7.35 -12.36 10.20
CA PRO A 53 -8.22 -11.78 11.23
C PRO A 53 -8.98 -10.55 10.72
N PHE A 54 -8.42 -9.78 9.80
CA PHE A 54 -9.10 -8.64 9.22
C PHE A 54 -10.24 -9.07 8.28
N ALA A 55 -10.02 -10.10 7.46
CA ALA A 55 -11.06 -10.67 6.61
C ALA A 55 -12.21 -11.28 7.44
N GLU A 56 -11.88 -11.99 8.53
CA GLU A 56 -12.88 -12.52 9.46
C GLU A 56 -13.73 -11.39 10.05
N TYR A 57 -13.10 -10.32 10.53
CA TYR A 57 -13.82 -9.16 11.03
C TYR A 57 -14.73 -8.53 9.96
N LEU A 58 -14.22 -8.30 8.75
CA LEU A 58 -15.01 -7.72 7.65
C LEU A 58 -16.22 -8.58 7.27
N SER A 59 -16.11 -9.91 7.38
CA SER A 59 -17.23 -10.83 7.09
C SER A 59 -18.44 -10.65 8.03
N THR A 60 -18.25 -9.99 9.18
CA THR A 60 -19.33 -9.67 10.12
C THR A 60 -20.12 -8.41 9.75
N LEU A 61 -19.64 -7.66 8.75
CA LEU A 61 -20.22 -6.40 8.30
C LEU A 61 -21.01 -6.62 7.00
N THR A 62 -22.12 -5.90 6.85
CA THR A 62 -22.80 -5.79 5.55
C THR A 62 -22.17 -4.65 4.76
N LEU A 63 -21.40 -5.01 3.74
CA LEU A 63 -20.86 -4.06 2.77
C LEU A 63 -21.94 -3.69 1.74
N ALA A 64 -21.88 -2.47 1.22
CA ALA A 64 -22.87 -1.96 0.27
C ALA A 64 -22.18 -1.10 -0.79
N ALA A 65 -22.72 -1.16 -2.01
CA ALA A 65 -22.25 -0.35 -3.12
C ALA A 65 -22.23 1.15 -2.77
N PRO A 66 -21.18 1.88 -3.18
CA PRO A 66 -21.03 3.28 -2.84
C PRO A 66 -22.06 4.12 -3.62
N ARG A 67 -22.83 4.97 -2.92
CA ARG A 67 -23.80 5.89 -3.56
C ARG A 67 -23.13 7.06 -4.28
N ILE A 68 -21.86 7.31 -3.98
CA ILE A 68 -21.02 8.34 -4.61
C ILE A 68 -19.85 7.59 -5.25
N PRO A 69 -19.56 7.78 -6.55
CA PRO A 69 -18.46 7.09 -7.21
C PRO A 69 -17.13 7.24 -6.45
N MET A 70 -16.42 6.14 -6.26
CA MET A 70 -15.13 6.09 -5.57
C MET A 70 -14.03 5.61 -6.53
N LEU A 71 -12.85 6.23 -6.47
CA LEU A 71 -11.66 5.71 -7.13
C LEU A 71 -10.98 4.68 -6.20
N SER A 72 -10.67 3.51 -6.74
CA SER A 72 -10.00 2.44 -6.02
C SER A 72 -8.48 2.69 -5.96
N ASN A 73 -7.90 2.59 -4.76
CA ASN A 73 -6.44 2.60 -4.58
C ASN A 73 -5.77 1.33 -5.09
N VAL A 74 -6.52 0.26 -5.35
CA VAL A 74 -5.99 -1.02 -5.83
C VAL A 74 -5.88 -1.03 -7.35
N THR A 75 -6.95 -0.61 -8.05
CA THR A 75 -7.01 -0.66 -9.51
C THR A 75 -6.66 0.67 -10.19
N GLY A 76 -6.66 1.78 -9.44
CA GLY A 76 -6.37 3.11 -9.99
C GLY A 76 -7.48 3.65 -10.92
N THR A 77 -8.67 3.05 -10.87
CA THR A 77 -9.85 3.45 -11.66
C THR A 77 -11.11 3.44 -10.79
N TRP A 78 -12.27 3.74 -11.38
CA TRP A 78 -13.56 3.70 -10.71
C TRP A 78 -13.82 2.31 -10.13
N MET A 79 -14.08 2.28 -8.82
CA MET A 79 -14.46 1.08 -8.08
C MET A 79 -15.82 0.59 -8.57
N THR A 80 -15.92 -0.70 -8.82
CA THR A 80 -17.18 -1.39 -9.16
C THR A 80 -17.95 -1.75 -7.90
N ASP A 81 -19.25 -2.01 -8.05
CA ASP A 81 -20.09 -2.44 -6.92
C ASP A 81 -19.59 -3.77 -6.33
N GLU A 82 -19.12 -4.71 -7.16
CA GLU A 82 -18.57 -6.00 -6.73
C GLU A 82 -17.26 -5.85 -5.93
N GLU A 83 -16.41 -4.89 -6.27
CA GLU A 83 -15.20 -4.60 -5.49
C GLU A 83 -15.51 -3.96 -4.12
N ALA A 84 -16.71 -3.40 -3.94
CA ALA A 84 -17.12 -2.69 -2.74
C ALA A 84 -17.94 -3.53 -1.77
N THR A 85 -18.38 -4.73 -2.16
CA THR A 85 -19.30 -5.60 -1.40
C THR A 85 -18.74 -6.99 -1.18
#